data_AF-A0A7K1KPQ4-F1
#
_entry.id   AF-A0A7K1KPQ4-F1
#
_cell.length_a   1.000
_cell.length_b   1.000
_cell.length_c   1.000
_cell.angle_alpha   90.00
_cell.angle_beta   90.00
_cell.angle_gamma   90.00
#
_symmetry.space_group_name_H-M   'P 1'
#
loop_
_entity.id
_entity.type
_entity.pdbx_description
1 polymer ?
#
loop_
_entity_poly.entity_id
_entity_poly.type
_entity_poly.pdbx_seq_one_letter_code
_entity_poly.pdbx_strand_id
1 'polypeptide(L)'
;MTDSRLIWCHGSLAAPWGRKSTALARTAGRLGLSMEAPDFRDLDGPDQRVERLADALAQETRPVILAGSSMGGYVAAAACARSEVAALFLVAPAFFLPGYALDTFTGLPPAVTVVHGWGDEVVPVDNVLRFARRHRASLHILDDDHSLANSLERIDLLFASFLESCRGRA
;
A
#
# COMPACT_ATOMS: atom_id res chain seq x y z
N MET A 1 8.00 -6.13 -16.04
CA MET A 1 7.14 -5.16 -15.31
C MET A 1 5.94 -4.66 -16.11
N THR A 2 6.01 -4.52 -17.45
CA THR A 2 4.83 -4.09 -18.25
C THR A 2 3.64 -5.03 -18.17
N ASP A 3 3.85 -6.28 -17.74
CA ASP A 3 2.81 -7.28 -17.51
C ASP A 3 2.49 -7.49 -16.02
N SER A 4 2.87 -6.56 -15.13
CA SER A 4 2.55 -6.66 -13.71
C SER A 4 1.15 -6.11 -13.42
N ARG A 5 0.41 -6.77 -12.51
CA ARG A 5 -0.88 -6.26 -12.02
C ARG A 5 -0.64 -5.33 -10.83
N LEU A 6 -0.92 -4.04 -11.02
CA LEU A 6 -0.79 -3.02 -9.98
C LEU A 6 -2.17 -2.68 -9.40
N ILE A 7 -2.35 -2.86 -8.09
CA ILE A 7 -3.62 -2.64 -7.40
C ILE A 7 -3.45 -1.59 -6.30
N TRP A 8 -4.35 -0.62 -6.25
CA TRP A 8 -4.50 0.34 -5.16
C TRP A 8 -5.64 -0.03 -4.21
N CYS A 9 -5.32 -0.15 -2.92
CA CYS A 9 -6.28 -0.35 -1.84
C CYS A 9 -6.56 0.99 -1.14
N HIS A 10 -7.81 1.46 -1.22
CA HIS A 10 -8.23 2.72 -0.61
C HIS A 10 -8.48 2.61 0.91
N GLY A 11 -8.38 3.76 1.60
CA GLY A 11 -8.68 3.87 3.03
C GLY A 11 -10.17 3.70 3.35
N SER A 12 -10.52 3.66 4.64
CA SER A 12 -11.88 3.40 5.13
C SER A 12 -12.94 4.35 4.56
N LEU A 13 -12.66 5.67 4.60
CA LEU A 13 -13.58 6.74 4.17
C LEU A 13 -13.34 7.21 2.73
N ALA A 14 -12.37 6.62 2.03
CA ALA A 14 -11.99 7.04 0.69
C ALA A 14 -12.78 6.26 -0.38
N ALA A 15 -13.07 6.91 -1.50
CA ALA A 15 -13.39 6.20 -2.73
C ALA A 15 -12.12 5.56 -3.32
N PRO A 16 -12.25 4.55 -4.20
CA PRO A 16 -11.09 3.90 -4.85
C PRO A 16 -10.20 4.89 -5.59
N TRP A 17 -10.82 5.83 -6.30
CA TRP A 17 -10.16 6.89 -7.06
C TRP A 17 -10.29 8.24 -6.34
N GLY A 18 -9.29 8.55 -5.50
CA GLY A 18 -9.13 9.84 -4.84
C GLY A 18 -7.88 10.59 -5.32
N ARG A 19 -7.54 11.69 -4.64
CA ARG A 19 -6.35 12.50 -4.97
C ARG A 19 -5.06 11.68 -5.07
N LYS A 20 -4.78 10.86 -4.04
CA LYS A 20 -3.59 9.99 -3.97
C LYS A 20 -3.57 8.95 -5.10
N SER A 21 -4.58 8.09 -5.20
CA SER A 21 -4.60 7.04 -6.22
C SER A 21 -4.61 7.57 -7.65
N THR A 22 -5.27 8.71 -7.90
CA THR A 22 -5.25 9.33 -9.23
C THR A 22 -3.86 9.82 -9.61
N ALA A 23 -3.13 10.42 -8.66
CA ALA A 23 -1.76 10.88 -8.89
C ALA A 23 -0.81 9.69 -9.15
N LEU A 24 -0.88 8.65 -8.30
CA LEU A 24 -0.09 7.44 -8.45
C LEU A 24 -0.42 6.67 -9.75
N ALA A 25 -1.68 6.64 -10.18
CA ALA A 25 -2.07 6.04 -11.46
C ALA A 25 -1.41 6.73 -12.65
N ARG A 26 -1.36 8.08 -12.64
CA ARG A 26 -0.67 8.84 -13.70
C ARG A 26 0.81 8.53 -13.70
N THR A 27 1.42 8.43 -12.52
CA THR A 27 2.83 8.05 -12.36
C THR A 27 3.09 6.63 -12.90
N ALA A 28 2.27 5.65 -12.54
CA ALA A 28 2.34 4.30 -13.09
C ALA A 28 2.17 4.29 -14.62
N GLY A 29 1.22 5.06 -15.15
CA GLY A 29 0.95 5.16 -16.58
C GLY A 29 2.14 5.72 -17.38
N ARG A 30 2.85 6.73 -16.86
CA ARG A 30 4.10 7.23 -17.45
C ARG A 30 5.20 6.16 -17.49
N LEU A 31 5.14 5.22 -16.55
CA LEU A 31 6.00 4.03 -16.50
C LEU A 31 5.35 2.81 -17.17
N GLY A 32 4.38 2.97 -18.07
CA GLY A 32 3.80 1.87 -18.84
C GLY A 32 3.07 0.80 -18.01
N LEU A 33 2.58 1.16 -16.81
CA LEU A 33 1.73 0.32 -15.96
C LEU A 33 0.33 0.91 -15.86
N SER A 34 -0.69 0.05 -15.92
CA SER A 34 -2.05 0.39 -15.53
C SER A 34 -2.28 0.05 -14.06
N MET A 35 -2.92 0.95 -13.32
CA MET A 35 -3.33 0.68 -11.94
C MET A 35 -4.83 0.40 -11.85
N GLU A 36 -5.20 -0.66 -11.15
CA GLU A 36 -6.57 -0.99 -10.74
C GLU A 36 -6.84 -0.42 -9.34
N ALA A 37 -8.08 -0.06 -9.04
CA ALA A 37 -8.50 0.33 -7.69
C ALA A 37 -9.88 -0.29 -7.39
N PRO A 38 -9.93 -1.51 -6.82
CA PRO A 38 -11.18 -2.16 -6.44
C PRO A 38 -11.96 -1.33 -5.41
N ASP A 39 -13.28 -1.41 -5.49
CA ASP A 39 -14.17 -0.77 -4.51
C ASP A 39 -14.47 -1.72 -3.35
N PHE A 40 -14.21 -1.23 -2.14
CA PHE A 40 -14.42 -1.95 -0.89
C PHE A 40 -15.40 -1.22 0.04
N ARG A 41 -16.11 -0.19 -0.44
CA ARG A 41 -17.05 0.60 0.39
C ARG A 41 -18.31 -0.16 0.79
N ASP A 42 -18.59 -1.29 0.16
CA ASP A 42 -19.65 -2.23 0.52
C ASP A 42 -19.24 -3.19 1.65
N LEU A 43 -18.02 -3.09 2.16
CA LEU A 43 -17.50 -3.91 3.26
C LEU A 43 -17.24 -3.08 4.51
N ASP A 44 -17.68 -3.62 5.66
CA ASP A 44 -17.67 -2.94 6.95
C ASP A 44 -16.28 -2.95 7.60
N GLY A 45 -15.52 -4.05 7.44
CA GLY A 45 -14.29 -4.30 8.19
C GLY A 45 -13.05 -4.48 7.32
N PRO A 46 -11.85 -4.15 7.85
CA PRO A 46 -10.59 -4.34 7.12
C PRO A 46 -10.35 -5.81 6.73
N ASP A 47 -10.73 -6.76 7.59
CA ASP A 47 -10.48 -8.18 7.33
C ASP A 47 -11.33 -8.73 6.16
N GLN A 48 -12.58 -8.27 6.00
CA GLN A 48 -13.39 -8.62 4.83
C GLN A 48 -12.75 -8.11 3.53
N ARG A 49 -12.07 -6.95 3.59
CA ARG A 49 -11.34 -6.40 2.43
C ARG A 49 -10.10 -7.23 2.11
N VAL A 50 -9.42 -7.77 3.14
CA VAL A 50 -8.30 -8.71 2.97
C VAL A 50 -8.76 -9.97 2.26
N GLU A 51 -9.87 -10.56 2.72
CA GLU A 51 -10.46 -11.75 2.11
C GLU A 51 -10.79 -11.52 0.62
N ARG A 52 -11.51 -10.43 0.31
CA ARG A 52 -11.84 -10.08 -1.08
C ARG A 52 -10.60 -9.85 -1.94
N LEU A 53 -9.59 -9.16 -1.41
CA LEU A 53 -8.36 -8.92 -2.16
C LEU A 53 -7.62 -10.23 -2.42
N ALA A 54 -7.48 -11.10 -1.41
CA ALA A 54 -6.82 -12.40 -1.56
C ALA A 54 -7.55 -13.29 -2.58
N ASP A 55 -8.88 -13.32 -2.55
CA ASP A 55 -9.69 -14.09 -3.50
C ASP A 55 -9.52 -13.55 -4.94
N ALA A 56 -9.46 -12.23 -5.10
CA ALA A 56 -9.20 -11.60 -6.40
C ALA A 56 -7.78 -11.83 -6.95
N LEU A 57 -6.86 -12.29 -6.10
CA LEU A 57 -5.47 -12.61 -6.44
C LEU A 57 -5.21 -14.12 -6.54
N ALA A 58 -6.14 -14.98 -6.10
CA ALA A 58 -5.93 -16.41 -5.97
C ALA A 58 -5.54 -17.13 -7.28
N GLN A 59 -5.94 -16.58 -8.42
CA GLN A 59 -5.65 -17.13 -9.76
C GLN A 59 -4.77 -16.19 -10.60
N GLU A 60 -4.18 -15.16 -9.99
CA GLU A 60 -3.30 -14.24 -10.71
C GLU A 60 -1.95 -14.90 -10.97
N THR A 61 -1.56 -14.94 -12.24
CA THR A 61 -0.29 -15.51 -12.69
C THR A 61 0.76 -14.45 -12.99
N ARG A 62 0.33 -13.19 -13.14
CA ARG A 62 1.24 -12.05 -13.34
C ARG A 62 1.85 -11.61 -12.00
N PRO A 63 3.06 -11.02 -12.01
CA PRO A 63 3.61 -10.41 -10.81
C PRO A 63 2.68 -9.32 -10.26
N VAL A 64 2.28 -9.45 -9.00
CA VAL A 64 1.37 -8.51 -8.33
C VAL A 64 2.16 -7.42 -7.61
N ILE A 65 1.79 -6.17 -7.84
CA ILE A 65 2.25 -5.02 -7.06
C ILE A 65 1.05 -4.46 -6.31
N LEU A 66 1.14 -4.40 -4.99
CA LEU A 66 0.10 -3.80 -4.17
C LEU A 66 0.54 -2.43 -3.67
N ALA A 67 -0.38 -1.48 -3.70
CA ALA A 67 -0.24 -0.19 -3.08
C ALA A 67 -1.48 0.12 -2.25
N GLY A 68 -1.34 0.88 -1.15
CA GLY A 68 -2.52 1.23 -0.37
C GLY A 68 -2.26 2.31 0.66
N SER A 69 -3.35 2.91 1.17
CA SER A 69 -3.26 3.97 2.18
C SER A 69 -4.15 3.74 3.39
N SER A 70 -3.67 4.07 4.59
CA SER A 70 -4.40 3.91 5.85
C SER A 70 -4.90 2.46 5.99
N MET A 71 -6.21 2.25 6.18
CA MET A 71 -6.82 0.92 6.18
C MET A 71 -6.45 0.10 4.93
N GLY A 72 -6.40 0.71 3.75
CA GLY A 72 -6.01 0.02 2.52
C GLY A 72 -4.55 -0.43 2.53
N GLY A 73 -3.67 0.28 3.25
CA GLY A 73 -2.30 -0.15 3.47
C GLY A 73 -2.20 -1.39 4.37
N TYR A 74 -3.04 -1.47 5.42
CA TYR A 74 -3.20 -2.69 6.20
C TYR A 74 -3.70 -3.84 5.32
N VAL A 75 -4.74 -3.61 4.52
CA VAL A 75 -5.35 -4.64 3.65
C VAL A 75 -4.32 -5.20 2.67
N ALA A 76 -3.55 -4.34 2.01
CA ALA A 76 -2.51 -4.73 1.06
C ALA A 76 -1.40 -5.57 1.74
N ALA A 77 -0.94 -5.16 2.92
CA ALA A 77 0.08 -5.91 3.66
C ALA A 77 -0.44 -7.26 4.19
N ALA A 78 -1.67 -7.29 4.69
CA ALA A 78 -2.31 -8.49 5.23
C ALA A 78 -2.58 -9.56 4.16
N ALA A 79 -2.99 -9.15 2.94
CA ALA A 79 -3.24 -10.07 1.84
C ALA A 79 -1.98 -10.85 1.39
N CYS A 80 -0.78 -10.34 1.68
CA CYS A 80 0.49 -11.02 1.36
C CYS A 80 0.63 -12.37 2.09
N ALA A 81 -0.11 -12.60 3.17
CA ALA A 81 -0.12 -13.90 3.85
C ALA A 81 -0.79 -15.02 3.02
N ARG A 82 -1.60 -14.65 2.01
CA ARG A 82 -2.42 -15.57 1.20
C ARG A 82 -2.13 -15.49 -0.30
N SER A 83 -1.32 -14.54 -0.74
CA SER A 83 -1.05 -14.29 -2.15
C SER A 83 0.40 -13.87 -2.35
N GLU A 84 1.03 -14.39 -3.40
CA GLU A 84 2.39 -13.98 -3.77
C GLU A 84 2.35 -12.57 -4.35
N VAL A 85 2.98 -11.63 -3.63
CA VAL A 85 3.11 -10.23 -4.02
C VAL A 85 4.57 -9.97 -4.33
N ALA A 86 4.86 -9.31 -5.45
CA ALA A 86 6.22 -9.00 -5.88
C ALA A 86 6.76 -7.73 -5.19
N ALA A 87 5.90 -6.74 -4.94
CA ALA A 87 6.28 -5.50 -4.27
C ALA A 87 5.08 -4.80 -3.59
N LEU A 88 5.37 -4.04 -2.52
CA LEU A 88 4.37 -3.40 -1.67
C LEU A 88 4.71 -1.92 -1.39
N PHE A 89 3.79 -0.99 -1.70
CA PHE A 89 3.94 0.44 -1.45
C PHE A 89 2.84 0.99 -0.55
N LEU A 90 3.19 1.48 0.64
CA LEU A 90 2.25 1.81 1.71
C LEU A 90 2.31 3.28 2.08
N VAL A 91 1.14 3.92 2.19
CA VAL A 91 1.01 5.35 2.51
C VAL A 91 0.18 5.54 3.78
N ALA A 92 0.84 5.90 4.88
CA ALA A 92 0.26 6.00 6.21
C ALA A 92 -0.53 4.74 6.66
N PRO A 93 0.03 3.51 6.55
CA PRO A 93 -0.73 2.27 6.76
C PRO A 93 -1.24 2.14 8.20
N ALA A 94 -2.49 1.69 8.37
CA ALA A 94 -3.16 1.54 9.66
C ALA A 94 -2.68 0.30 10.46
N PHE A 95 -1.38 0.27 10.80
CA PHE A 95 -0.78 -0.82 11.55
C PHE A 95 -1.00 -0.68 13.05
N PHE A 96 -1.24 -1.82 13.71
CA PHE A 96 -1.28 -1.96 15.17
C PHE A 96 -2.28 -1.03 15.88
N LEU A 97 -3.34 -0.62 15.20
CA LEU A 97 -4.45 0.11 15.80
C LEU A 97 -5.48 -0.85 16.41
N PRO A 98 -6.23 -0.42 17.45
CA PRO A 98 -7.39 -1.17 17.93
C PRO A 98 -8.39 -1.45 16.80
N GLY A 99 -8.95 -2.67 16.78
CA GLY A 99 -9.90 -3.10 15.74
C GLY A 99 -9.26 -3.65 14.46
N TYR A 100 -7.93 -3.74 14.39
CA TYR A 100 -7.19 -4.44 13.35
C TYR A 100 -6.63 -5.76 13.92
N ALA A 101 -6.88 -6.88 13.24
CA ALA A 101 -6.64 -8.20 13.79
C ALA A 101 -5.15 -8.60 13.85
N LEU A 102 -4.32 -8.07 12.96
CA LEU A 102 -2.92 -8.51 12.82
C LEU A 102 -1.94 -7.71 13.66
N ASP A 103 -1.13 -8.42 14.44
CA ASP A 103 0.04 -7.90 15.16
C ASP A 103 1.38 -8.20 14.45
N THR A 104 1.31 -9.05 13.42
CA THR A 104 2.41 -9.61 12.66
C THR A 104 1.97 -9.82 11.21
N PHE A 105 2.81 -9.40 10.26
CA PHE A 105 2.58 -9.58 8.83
C PHE A 105 3.52 -10.64 8.27
N THR A 106 2.99 -11.61 7.53
CA THR A 106 3.74 -12.71 6.92
C THR A 106 3.58 -12.69 5.40
N GLY A 107 4.48 -13.38 4.68
CA GLY A 107 4.44 -13.45 3.21
C GLY A 107 4.77 -12.13 2.49
N LEU A 108 5.27 -11.12 3.20
CA LEU A 108 5.63 -9.83 2.60
C LEU A 108 6.72 -9.98 1.53
N PRO A 109 6.66 -9.22 0.42
CA PRO A 109 7.71 -9.19 -0.58
C PRO A 109 9.05 -8.67 -0.03
N PRO A 110 10.17 -8.91 -0.71
CA PRO A 110 11.45 -8.26 -0.40
C PRO A 110 11.42 -6.74 -0.65
N ALA A 111 10.54 -6.25 -1.53
CA ALA A 111 10.40 -4.84 -1.87
C ALA A 111 9.18 -4.24 -1.15
N VAL A 112 9.38 -3.71 0.06
CA VAL A 112 8.35 -2.98 0.82
C VAL A 112 8.82 -1.55 1.04
N THR A 113 7.99 -0.57 0.67
CA THR A 113 8.20 0.85 0.95
C THR A 113 7.03 1.41 1.75
N VAL A 114 7.32 2.12 2.83
CA VAL A 114 6.36 2.83 3.68
C VAL A 114 6.64 4.32 3.63
N VAL A 115 5.60 5.12 3.40
CA VAL A 115 5.63 6.59 3.50
C VAL A 115 4.66 7.00 4.60
N HIS A 116 5.11 7.80 5.56
CA HIS A 116 4.35 8.18 6.76
C HIS A 116 4.55 9.66 7.11
N GLY A 117 3.66 10.23 7.93
CA GLY A 117 3.75 11.60 8.41
C GLY A 117 4.26 11.67 9.85
N TRP A 118 5.15 12.62 10.18
CA TRP A 118 5.55 12.88 11.57
C TRP A 118 4.38 13.34 12.42
N GLY A 119 3.46 14.13 11.85
CA GLY A 119 2.25 14.63 12.50
C GLY A 119 1.05 13.72 12.36
N ASP A 120 1.24 12.43 12.11
CA ASP A 120 0.13 11.47 12.02
C ASP A 120 -0.45 11.16 13.41
N GLU A 121 -1.54 11.86 13.73
CA GLU A 121 -2.29 11.69 14.99
C GLU A 121 -3.24 10.47 14.97
N VAL A 122 -3.45 9.84 13.80
CA VAL A 122 -4.35 8.70 13.64
C VAL A 122 -3.58 7.39 13.80
N VAL A 123 -2.43 7.29 13.15
CA VAL A 123 -1.49 6.17 13.22
C VAL A 123 -0.17 6.70 13.77
N PRO A 124 0.14 6.44 15.05
CA PRO A 124 1.41 6.88 15.63
C PRO A 124 2.60 6.40 14.81
N VAL A 125 3.58 7.29 14.60
CA VAL A 125 4.80 6.99 13.82
C VAL A 125 5.56 5.77 14.34
N ASP A 126 5.48 5.49 15.64
CA ASP A 126 6.05 4.29 16.27
C ASP A 126 5.55 2.98 15.65
N ASN A 127 4.31 2.95 15.15
CA ASN A 127 3.73 1.76 14.54
C ASN A 127 4.44 1.43 13.23
N VAL A 128 4.70 2.42 12.38
CA VAL A 128 5.43 2.19 11.12
C VAL A 128 6.93 1.99 11.35
N LEU A 129 7.52 2.62 12.37
CA LEU A 129 8.90 2.35 12.78
C LEU A 129 9.06 0.90 13.23
N ARG A 130 8.15 0.39 14.05
CA ARG A 130 8.10 -1.01 14.47
C ARG A 130 7.97 -1.94 13.27
N PHE A 131 7.04 -1.66 12.36
CA PHE A 131 6.83 -2.47 11.16
C PHE A 131 8.10 -2.50 10.28
N ALA A 132 8.65 -1.33 9.96
CA ALA A 132 9.82 -1.23 9.08
C ALA A 132 11.05 -1.90 9.69
N ARG A 133 11.28 -1.75 11.00
CA ARG A 133 12.38 -2.43 11.69
C ARG A 133 12.24 -3.95 11.65
N ARG A 134 11.02 -4.48 11.85
CA ARG A 134 10.75 -5.92 11.83
C ARG A 134 10.92 -6.54 10.45
N HIS A 135 10.48 -5.84 9.41
CA HIS A 135 10.42 -6.37 8.04
C HIS A 135 11.51 -5.83 7.12
N ARG A 136 12.42 -4.99 7.63
CA ARG A 136 13.45 -4.28 6.85
C ARG A 136 12.87 -3.51 5.66
N ALA A 137 11.69 -2.92 5.84
CA ALA A 137 11.06 -2.10 4.81
C ALA A 137 11.80 -0.77 4.64
N SER A 138 11.85 -0.25 3.41
CA SER A 138 12.23 1.14 3.16
C SER A 138 11.20 2.05 3.83
N LEU A 139 11.65 3.03 4.61
CA LEU A 139 10.79 3.92 5.38
C LEU A 139 11.12 5.38 5.07
N HIS A 140 10.10 6.15 4.72
CA HIS A 140 10.15 7.59 4.51
C HIS A 140 9.15 8.26 5.46
N ILE A 141 9.64 9.13 6.34
CA ILE A 141 8.78 9.92 7.23
C ILE A 141 8.88 11.39 6.80
N LEU A 142 7.74 12.00 6.53
CA LEU A 142 7.59 13.34 5.98
C LEU A 142 6.99 14.28 7.03
N ASP A 143 7.27 15.58 6.91
CA ASP A 143 6.69 16.62 7.76
C ASP A 143 5.27 16.94 7.29
N ASP A 144 4.32 16.08 7.66
CA ASP A 144 2.91 16.17 7.26
C ASP A 144 2.03 15.32 8.21
N ASP A 145 0.72 15.46 8.08
CA ASP A 145 -0.28 14.75 8.88
C ASP A 145 -0.66 13.36 8.31
N HIS A 146 -1.63 12.68 8.92
CA HIS A 146 -2.14 11.38 8.45
C HIS A 146 -2.58 11.38 6.97
N SER A 147 -3.14 12.50 6.50
CA SER A 147 -3.67 12.60 5.14
C SER A 147 -2.56 12.61 4.10
N LEU A 148 -1.36 13.07 4.50
CA LEU A 148 -0.20 13.33 3.66
C LEU A 148 -0.53 14.23 2.45
N ALA A 149 -1.49 15.15 2.62
CA ALA A 149 -2.02 15.95 1.53
C ALA A 149 -1.02 17.00 1.00
N ASN A 150 -0.10 17.47 1.85
CA ASN A 150 0.93 18.44 1.50
C ASN A 150 2.16 17.74 0.87
N SER A 151 2.30 16.44 1.11
CA SER A 151 3.41 15.61 0.64
C SER A 151 3.12 14.81 -0.62
N LEU A 152 1.99 15.05 -1.30
CA LEU A 152 1.56 14.22 -2.44
C LEU A 152 2.61 14.16 -3.57
N GLU A 153 3.22 15.29 -3.91
CA GLU A 153 4.30 15.34 -4.92
C GLU A 153 5.50 14.48 -4.51
N ARG A 154 5.87 14.54 -3.22
CA ARG A 154 6.96 13.71 -2.70
C ARG A 154 6.60 12.22 -2.74
N ILE A 155 5.35 11.87 -2.42
CA ILE A 155 4.86 10.49 -2.51
C ILE A 155 4.91 10.00 -3.96
N ASP A 156 4.52 10.81 -4.94
CA ASP A 156 4.60 10.46 -6.36
C ASP A 156 6.04 10.15 -6.79
N LEU A 157 7.01 10.97 -6.37
CA LEU A 157 8.44 10.74 -6.67
C LEU A 157 8.95 9.44 -6.03
N LEU A 158 8.57 9.18 -4.77
CA LEU A 158 8.92 7.95 -4.07
C LEU A 158 8.28 6.73 -4.75
N PHE A 159 7.04 6.85 -5.21
CA PHE A 159 6.34 5.79 -5.93
C PHE A 159 6.96 5.49 -7.30
N ALA A 160 7.35 6.53 -8.05
CA ALA A 160 8.08 6.36 -9.31
C ALA A 160 9.39 5.59 -9.10
N SER A 161 10.20 6.02 -8.13
CA SER A 161 11.47 5.36 -7.78
C SER A 161 11.25 3.91 -7.31
N PHE A 162 10.22 3.67 -6.51
CA PHE A 162 9.81 2.32 -6.10
C PHE A 162 9.49 1.45 -7.31
N LEU A 163 8.65 1.89 -8.23
CA LEU A 163 8.29 1.15 -9.44
C LEU A 163 9.51 0.90 -10.33
N GLU A 164 10.39 1.89 -10.52
CA GLU A 164 11.63 1.70 -11.28
C GLU A 164 12.53 0.64 -10.63
N SER A 165 12.66 0.64 -9.31
CA SER A 165 13.46 -0.36 -8.59
C SER A 165 12.91 -1.79 -8.72
N CYS A 166 11.61 -1.94 -8.96
CA CYS A 166 10.97 -3.23 -9.20
C CYS A 166 11.30 -3.77 -10.60
N ARG A 167 11.64 -2.92 -11.57
CA ARG A 167 12.02 -3.35 -12.94
C ARG A 167 13.33 -4.12 -12.98
N GLY A 168 14.27 -3.77 -12.12
CA GLY A 168 15.62 -4.36 -12.09
C GLY A 168 15.75 -5.65 -11.28
N ARG A 169 14.65 -6.18 -10.74
CA ARG A 169 14.63 -7.38 -9.87
C ARG A 169 13.99 -8.61 -10.54
N ALA A 170 13.70 -8.54 -11.85
CA ALA A 170 13.17 -9.64 -12.64
C ALA A 170 14.29 -10.54 -13.19
#